data_AF-A0A0Q9AMV9-F1
#
_entry.id   AF-A0A0Q9AMV9-F1
#
_cell.length_a   1.000
_cell.length_b   1.000
_cell.length_c   1.000
_cell.angle_alpha   90.00
_cell.angle_beta   90.00
_cell.angle_gamma   90.00
#
_symmetry.space_group_name_H-M   'P 1'
#
loop_
_entity.id
_entity.type
_entity.pdbx_description
1 polymer ?
#
loop_
_entity_poly.entity_id
_entity_poly.type
_entity_poly.pdbx_seq_one_letter_code
_entity_poly.pdbx_strand_id
1 'polypeptide(L)' 'MMLAGGGVLISSGAAHAAPAACHTEIRYVPMNVLRTVQVFENGHWVTKTITVTVIMPISTVVCD' A
#
# COMPACT_ATOMS: atom_id res chain seq x y z
N MET A 1 -19.34 -21.82 21.97
CA MET A 1 -18.64 -21.73 20.68
C MET A 1 -17.86 -20.42 20.67
N MET A 2 -16.55 -20.47 20.92
CA MET A 2 -15.66 -19.31 20.74
C MET A 2 -14.86 -19.59 19.49
N LEU A 3 -15.19 -18.89 18.39
CA LEU A 3 -14.47 -19.02 17.13
C LEU A 3 -13.17 -18.21 17.28
N ALA A 4 -12.10 -18.93 17.60
CA ALA A 4 -10.76 -18.40 17.71
C ALA A 4 -10.34 -17.73 16.41
N GLY A 5 -9.61 -16.61 16.55
CA GLY A 5 -9.24 -15.69 15.49
C GLY A 5 -8.66 -16.38 14.26
N GLY A 6 -9.46 -16.40 13.19
CA GLY A 6 -8.99 -16.62 11.83
C GLY A 6 -8.79 -15.25 11.18
N GLY A 7 -7.63 -14.65 11.38
CA GLY A 7 -7.26 -13.39 10.74
C GLY A 7 -5.87 -13.54 10.16
N VAL A 8 -5.80 -13.70 8.84
CA VAL A 8 -4.56 -13.83 8.06
C VAL A 8 -3.54 -12.78 8.52
N LEU A 9 -2.37 -13.24 8.94
CA LEU A 9 -1.19 -12.41 9.20
C LEU A 9 -0.68 -11.86 7.86
N ILE A 10 -1.33 -10.81 7.33
CA ILE A 10 -0.73 -9.98 6.29
C ILE A 10 0.34 -9.15 7.00
N SER A 11 1.60 -9.52 6.75
CA SER A 11 2.88 -8.90 7.13
C SER A 11 2.80 -7.72 8.12
N SER A 12 3.52 -7.87 9.23
CA SER A 12 3.75 -7.03 10.42
C SER A 12 4.02 -5.51 10.26
N GLY A 13 3.75 -4.89 9.11
CA GLY A 13 3.91 -3.45 8.89
C GLY A 13 2.65 -2.60 8.97
N ALA A 14 1.43 -3.18 8.94
CA ALA A 14 0.21 -2.37 8.79
C ALA A 14 -1.07 -2.95 9.44
N ALA A 15 -0.98 -3.94 10.32
CA ALA A 15 -2.15 -4.47 11.04
C ALA A 15 -2.57 -3.51 12.18
N HIS A 16 -3.35 -2.48 11.84
CA HIS A 16 -4.13 -1.75 12.84
C HIS A 16 -5.24 -2.69 13.33
N ALA A 17 -5.19 -3.09 14.60
CA ALA A 17 -6.27 -3.84 15.22
C ALA A 17 -7.53 -2.97 15.23
N ALA A 18 -8.56 -3.36 14.48
CA ALA A 18 -9.84 -2.68 14.50
C ALA A 18 -10.50 -2.84 15.89
N PRO A 19 -11.15 -1.80 16.45
CA PRO A 19 -11.94 -1.91 17.67
C PRO A 19 -13.06 -2.96 17.53
N ALA A 20 -13.59 -3.45 18.67
CA ALA A 20 -14.73 -4.35 18.66
C ALA A 20 -15.93 -3.71 17.92
N ALA A 21 -16.60 -4.49 17.06
CA ALA A 21 -17.64 -4.07 16.11
C ALA A 21 -17.17 -3.28 14.86
N CYS A 22 -15.86 -3.15 14.64
CA CYS A 22 -15.30 -2.57 13.42
C CYS A 22 -14.51 -3.62 12.61
N HIS A 23 -14.33 -3.39 11.32
CA HIS A 23 -13.45 -4.18 10.47
C HIS A 23 -12.47 -3.30 9.69
N THR A 24 -11.30 -3.87 9.35
CA THR A 24 -10.31 -3.19 8.52
C THR A 24 -10.60 -3.49 7.04
N GLU A 25 -10.85 -2.44 6.26
CA GLU A 25 -10.92 -2.53 4.81
C GLU A 25 -9.58 -2.16 4.19
N ILE A 26 -9.16 -2.93 3.18
CA ILE A 26 -7.99 -2.62 2.36
C ILE A 26 -8.49 -2.16 0.99
N ARG A 27 -8.16 -0.92 0.62
CA ARG A 27 -8.47 -0.37 -0.70
C ARG A 27 -7.18 -0.13 -1.47
N TYR A 28 -7.19 -0.48 -2.75
CA TYR A 28 -6.11 -0.20 -3.67
C TYR A 28 -6.38 1.12 -4.38
N VAL A 29 -5.53 2.12 -4.17
CA VAL A 29 -5.69 3.45 -4.75
C VAL A 29 -4.49 3.81 -5.61
N PRO A 30 -4.70 4.49 -6.76
CA PRO A 30 -3.61 5.02 -7.55
C PRO A 30 -2.94 6.17 -6.80
N MET A 31 -1.62 6.10 -6.64
CA MET A 31 -0.81 7.15 -6.06
C MET A 31 0.35 7.51 -6.98
N ASN A 32 0.66 8.80 -7.06
CA ASN A 32 1.79 9.31 -7.82
C ASN A 32 3.03 9.32 -6.93
N VAL A 33 4.03 8.52 -7.30
CA VAL A 33 5.31 8.45 -6.60
C VAL A 33 6.44 8.93 -7.50
N LEU A 34 7.40 9.62 -6.90
CA LEU A 34 8.63 10.02 -7.58
C LEU A 34 9.59 8.83 -7.59
N ARG A 35 10.01 8.42 -8.79
CA ARG A 35 10.98 7.36 -9.00
C ARG A 35 12.18 7.94 -9.74
N THR A 36 13.36 7.65 -9.23
CA THR A 36 14.61 7.91 -9.92
C THR A 36 14.90 6.75 -10.86
N VAL A 37 15.03 7.04 -12.15
CA VAL A 37 15.34 6.07 -13.20
C VAL A 37 16.56 6.52 -13.99
N GLN A 38 17.34 5.56 -14.47
CA GLN A 38 18.35 5.85 -15.48
C GLN A 38 17.74 5.69 -16.86
N VAL A 39 17.89 6.71 -17.68
CA VAL A 39 17.46 6.74 -19.08
C VAL A 39 18.64 7.05 -19.96
N PHE A 40 18.71 6.39 -21.11
CA PHE A 40 19.74 6.66 -22.10
C PHE A 40 19.24 7.73 -23.05
N GLU A 41 19.86 8.90 -23.01
CA GLU A 41 19.49 10.07 -23.82
C GLU A 41 20.75 10.69 -24.41
N ASN A 42 20.68 11.12 -25.67
CA ASN A 42 21.80 11.79 -26.37
C ASN A 42 23.16 11.07 -26.25
N GLY A 43 23.17 9.75 -26.23
CA GLY A 43 24.40 8.96 -26.19
C GLY A 43 25.05 8.79 -24.80
N HIS A 44 24.39 9.22 -23.72
CA HIS A 44 24.85 8.96 -22.36
C HIS A 44 23.72 8.53 -21.42
N TRP A 45 24.09 7.97 -20.26
CA TRP A 45 23.15 7.63 -19.20
C TRP A 45 22.85 8.87 -18.34
N VAL A 46 21.58 9.22 -18.24
CA VAL A 46 21.07 10.32 -17.43
C VAL A 46 20.18 9.77 -16.33
N THR A 47 20.39 10.26 -15.11
CA THR A 47 19.49 9.99 -13.99
C THR A 47 18.36 11.01 -14.00
N LYS A 48 17.11 10.56 -14.15
CA LYS A 48 15.93 11.42 -14.12
C LYS A 48 14.96 11.00 -13.03
N THR A 49 14.30 11.99 -12.43
CA THR A 49 13.17 11.75 -11.53
C THR A 49 11.89 11.87 -12.34
N ILE A 50 11.15 10.77 -12.44
CA ILE A 50 9.86 10.71 -13.13
C ILE A 50 8.74 10.45 -12.11
N THR A 51 7.54 10.93 -12.43
CA THR A 51 6.34 10.59 -11.65
C THR A 51 5.73 9.33 -12.23
N VAL A 52 5.56 8.31 -11.40
CA VAL A 52 4.94 7.03 -11.80
C VAL A 52 3.69 6.83 -10.96
N THR A 53 2.59 6.45 -11.61
CA THR A 53 1.38 6.04 -10.89
C THR A 53 1.52 4.58 -10.50
N VAL A 54 1.51 4.33 -9.19
CA VAL A 54 1.53 2.98 -8.62
C VAL A 54 0.26 2.73 -7.84
N ILE A 55 -0.19 1.48 -7.80
CA ILE A 55 -1.33 1.07 -6.99
C ILE A 55 -0.79 0.69 -5.61
N MET A 56 -1.18 1.44 -4.58
CA MET A 56 -0.79 1.17 -3.20
C MET A 56 -2.00 0.80 -2.33
N PRO A 57 -1.85 -0.17 -1.41
CA PRO A 57 -2.89 -0.48 -0.45
C PRO A 57 -2.97 0.61 0.62
N ILE A 58 -4.18 1.08 0.89
CA ILE A 58 -4.51 1.87 2.08
C ILE A 58 -5.41 1.03 2.98
N SER A 59 -5.21 1.14 4.29
CA SER A 59 -6.07 0.51 5.29
C SER A 59 -6.94 1.57 5.95
N THR A 60 -8.24 1.29 6.04
CA THR A 60 -9.21 2.12 6.75
C THR A 60 -10.02 1.24 7.70
N VAL A 61 -10.26 1.73 8.91
CA VAL A 61 -11.13 1.05 9.88
C VAL A 61 -12.55 1.57 9.65
N VAL A 62 -13.48 0.67 9.37
CA VAL A 62 -14.91 0.95 9.19
C VAL A 62 -15.67 0.32 10.35
N CYS A 63 -16.62 1.06 10.91
CA CYS A 63 -17.48 0.62 12.01
C CYS A 63 -18.94 0.82 11.56
N ASP A 64 -19.75 -0.24 11.62
CA ASP A 64 -21.19 -0.24 11.34
C ASP A 64 -22.03 -0.05 12.62
#